data_AF-A0AAU0U9R0-F1
#
_entry.id   AF-A0AAU0U9R0-F1
#
_cell.length_a   1.000
_cell.length_b   1.000
_cell.length_c   1.000
_cell.angle_alpha   90.00
_cell.angle_beta   90.00
_cell.angle_gamma   90.00
#
_symmetry.space_group_name_H-M   'P 1'
#
loop_
_entity.id
_entity.type
_entity.pdbx_description
1 polymer ?
#
loop_
_entity_poly.entity_id
_entity_poly.type
_entity_poly.pdbx_seq_one_letter_code
_entity_poly.pdbx_strand_id
1 'polypeptide(L)' 'MSTEIARAHMISELSRLAEEFEFSAKGLSELRKAEGLIDTESTDLINQLLYTSSQLRALADAAEKGSEDQGKAE' A
#
# COMPACT_ATOMS: atom_id res chain seq x y z
N MET A 1 9.25 6.86 -23.69
CA MET A 1 8.12 7.04 -22.76
C MET A 1 8.28 8.40 -22.10
N SER A 2 7.18 9.14 -21.91
CA SER A 2 7.21 10.39 -21.13
C SER A 2 7.35 10.05 -19.64
N THR A 3 8.10 10.88 -18.89
CA THR A 3 8.29 10.77 -17.44
C THR A 3 6.96 10.78 -16.68
N GLU A 4 5.97 11.49 -17.20
CA GLU A 4 4.62 11.56 -16.61
C GLU A 4 3.89 10.21 -16.65
N ILE A 5 4.02 9.47 -17.76
CA ILE A 5 3.41 8.14 -17.91
C ILE A 5 4.08 7.13 -16.95
N ALA A 6 5.41 7.22 -16.79
CA ALA A 6 6.13 6.37 -15.85
C ALA A 6 5.72 6.64 -14.39
N ARG A 7 5.49 7.92 -14.03
CA ARG A 7 5.00 8.32 -12.71
C ARG A 7 3.59 7.81 -12.45
N ALA A 8 2.65 8.01 -13.38
CA ALA A 8 1.28 7.54 -13.24
C ALA A 8 1.22 6.00 -13.09
N HIS A 9 2.05 5.27 -13.86
CA HIS A 9 2.17 3.83 -13.73
C HIS A 9 2.73 3.43 -12.35
N MET A 10 3.77 4.11 -11.86
CA MET A 10 4.32 3.86 -10.53
C MET A 10 3.29 4.10 -9.42
N ILE A 11 2.52 5.19 -9.47
CA ILE A 11 1.45 5.49 -8.51
C ILE A 11 0.41 4.37 -8.51
N SER A 12 -0.03 3.93 -9.70
CA SER A 12 -0.98 2.82 -9.83
C SER A 12 -0.45 1.52 -9.21
N GLU A 13 0.82 1.19 -9.44
CA GLU A 13 1.43 -0.03 -8.89
C GLU A 13 1.60 0.05 -7.36
N LEU A 14 1.94 1.22 -6.81
CA LEU A 14 2.02 1.44 -5.37
C LEU A 14 0.65 1.26 -4.69
N SER A 15 -0.40 1.86 -5.27
CA SER A 15 -1.76 1.73 -4.77
C SER A 15 -2.25 0.28 -4.83
N ARG A 16 -1.98 -0.41 -5.95
CA ARG A 16 -2.30 -1.83 -6.11
C ARG A 16 -1.59 -2.71 -5.08
N LEU A 17 -0.29 -2.49 -4.87
CA LEU A 17 0.49 -3.26 -3.89
C LEU A 17 -0.04 -3.04 -2.46
N ALA A 18 -0.46 -1.82 -2.13
CA ALA A 18 -1.08 -1.53 -0.85
C ALA A 18 -2.40 -2.31 -0.66
N GLU A 19 -3.24 -2.38 -1.69
CA GLU A 19 -4.48 -3.18 -1.66
C GLU A 19 -4.20 -4.67 -1.51
N GLU A 20 -3.20 -5.21 -2.20
CA GLU A 20 -2.78 -6.62 -2.07
C GLU A 20 -2.34 -6.92 -0.62
N PHE A 21 -1.62 -6.00 0.02
CA PHE A 21 -1.17 -6.17 1.41
C PHE A 21 -2.32 -6.10 2.42
N GLU A 22 -3.28 -5.19 2.22
CA GLU A 22 -4.51 -5.15 3.04
C GLU A 22 -5.34 -6.42 2.88
N PHE A 23 -5.45 -6.92 1.65
CA PHE A 23 -6.15 -8.16 1.37
C PHE A 23 -5.49 -9.34 2.08
N SER A 24 -4.16 -9.46 1.99
CA SER A 24 -3.40 -10.50 2.71
C SER A 24 -3.55 -10.38 4.23
N ALA A 25 -3.46 -9.17 4.79
CA ALA A 25 -3.65 -8.94 6.22
C ALA A 25 -5.05 -9.38 6.70
N LYS A 26 -6.08 -9.06 5.90
CA LYS A 26 -7.46 -9.48 6.20
C LYS A 26 -7.62 -10.99 6.12
N GLY A 27 -7.11 -11.63 5.05
CA GLY A 27 -7.17 -13.08 4.89
C GLY A 27 -6.46 -13.83 6.03
N LEU A 28 -5.29 -13.36 6.45
CA LEU A 28 -4.58 -13.90 7.61
C LEU A 28 -5.36 -13.71 8.91
N SER A 29 -5.99 -12.55 9.11
CA SER A 29 -6.84 -12.29 10.29
C SER A 29 -8.05 -13.22 10.34
N GLU A 30 -8.66 -13.50 9.20
CA GLU A 30 -9.78 -14.45 9.08
C GLU A 30 -9.34 -15.90 9.33
N LEU A 31 -8.22 -16.32 8.74
CA LEU A 31 -7.64 -17.65 8.96
C LEU A 31 -7.30 -17.86 10.44
N ARG A 32 -6.64 -16.86 11.05
CA ARG A 32 -6.30 -16.87 12.47
C ARG A 32 -7.52 -17.06 13.36
N LYS A 33 -8.62 -16.36 13.06
CA LYS A 33 -9.90 -16.50 13.80
C LYS A 33 -10.51 -17.89 13.60
N ALA A 34 -10.45 -18.44 12.39
CA ALA A 34 -11.00 -19.75 12.07
C ALA A 34 -10.23 -20.88 12.77
N GLU A 35 -8.91 -20.76 12.88
CA GLU A 35 -8.04 -21.74 13.53
C GLU A 35 -7.91 -21.53 15.05
N GLY A 36 -8.47 -20.44 15.59
CA GLY A 36 -8.36 -20.10 17.01
C GLY A 36 -6.93 -19.75 17.45
N LEU A 37 -6.10 -19.31 16.51
CA LEU A 37 -4.72 -18.91 16.75
C LEU A 37 -4.69 -17.56 17.47
N ILE A 38 -3.97 -17.49 18.60
CA ILE A 38 -3.74 -16.25 19.36
C ILE A 38 -2.23 -16.12 19.60
N ASP A 39 -1.46 -16.31 18.53
CA ASP A 39 -0.03 -16.12 18.56
C ASP A 39 0.35 -14.66 18.23
N THR A 40 1.45 -14.23 18.82
CA THR A 40 1.98 -12.88 18.63
C THR A 40 2.59 -12.71 17.23
N GLU A 41 3.17 -13.77 16.67
CA GLU A 41 3.85 -13.72 15.37
C GLU A 41 2.89 -13.38 14.23
N SER A 42 1.73 -14.04 14.17
CA SER A 42 0.68 -13.75 13.19
C SER A 42 0.07 -12.37 13.39
N THR A 43 -0.06 -11.92 14.65
CA THR A 43 -0.51 -10.56 14.98
C THR A 43 0.48 -9.51 14.47
N ASP A 44 1.77 -9.72 14.70
CA ASP A 44 2.83 -8.81 14.26
C ASP A 44 2.92 -8.78 12.74
N LEU A 45 2.82 -9.93 12.06
CA LEU A 45 2.80 -10.01 10.60
C LEU A 45 1.59 -9.25 10.01
N ILE A 46 0.39 -9.45 10.55
CA ILE A 46 -0.81 -8.72 10.12
C ILE A 46 -0.60 -7.20 10.29
N ASN A 47 -0.06 -6.77 11.42
CA ASN A 47 0.22 -5.36 11.68
C ASN A 47 1.28 -4.79 10.73
N GLN A 48 2.33 -5.56 10.42
CA GLN A 48 3.36 -5.17 9.46
C GLN A 48 2.80 -5.02 8.05
N LEU A 49 1.91 -5.91 7.61
CA LEU A 49 1.25 -5.81 6.32
C LEU A 49 0.38 -4.54 6.23
N LEU A 50 -0.44 -4.28 7.25
CA LEU A 50 -1.27 -3.06 7.30
C LEU A 50 -0.43 -1.78 7.38
N TYR A 51 0.64 -1.81 8.17
CA TYR A 51 1.57 -0.68 8.26
C TYR A 51 2.21 -0.41 6.91
N THR A 52 2.70 -1.45 6.24
CA THR A 52 3.35 -1.30 4.93
C THR A 52 2.36 -0.85 3.85
N SER A 53 1.10 -1.33 3.87
CA SER A 53 0.07 -0.81 2.94
C SER A 53 -0.16 0.68 3.12
N SER A 54 -0.20 1.16 4.38
CA SER A 54 -0.39 2.58 4.68
C SER A 54 0.77 3.43 4.17
N GLN A 55 2.01 2.92 4.28
CA GLN A 55 3.19 3.59 3.74
C GLN A 55 3.18 3.65 2.22
N LEU A 56 2.78 2.57 1.54
CA LEU A 56 2.68 2.52 0.09
C LEU A 56 1.64 3.52 -0.44
N ARG A 57 0.48 3.64 0.23
CA ARG A 57 -0.51 4.68 -0.10
C ARG A 57 0.03 6.09 0.11
N ALA A 58 0.67 6.34 1.25
CA ALA A 58 1.27 7.65 1.50
C ALA A 58 2.34 8.02 0.45
N LEU A 59 3.11 7.03 -0.03
CA LEU A 59 4.09 7.23 -1.09
C LEU A 59 3.42 7.50 -2.45
N ALA A 60 2.33 6.79 -2.77
CA ALA A 60 1.54 7.04 -3.97
C ALA A 60 0.95 8.46 -3.97
N ASP A 61 0.34 8.88 -2.86
CA ASP A 61 -0.22 10.23 -2.67
C ASP A 61 0.85 11.32 -2.79
N ALA A 62 2.03 11.09 -2.22
CA ALA A 62 3.15 12.03 -2.31
C ALA A 62 3.68 12.15 -3.75
N ALA A 63 3.75 11.03 -4.47
CA ALA A 63 4.16 11.01 -5.86
C ALA A 63 3.12 11.69 -6.77
N GLU A 64 1.83 11.59 -6.47
CA GLU A 64 0.76 12.29 -7.18
C GLU A 64 0.86 13.81 -6.98
N LYS A 65 0.95 14.28 -5.73
CA LYS A 65 1.05 15.71 -5.39
C LYS A 65 2.32 16.40 -5.93
N GLY A 66 3.43 15.68 -6.00
CA GLY A 66 4.67 16.19 -6.60
C GLY A 66 4.54 16.56 -8.09
N SER A 67 3.50 16.06 -8.77
CA SER A 67 3.17 16.37 -10.17
C SER A 67 2.43 17.69 -10.31
N GLU A 68 1.53 18.00 -9.36
CA GLU A 68 0.67 19.19 -9.40
C GLU A 68 1.44 20.50 -9.17
N ASP A 69 2.49 20.46 -8.33
CA ASP A 69 3.35 21.63 -8.07
C ASP A 69 4.28 21.98 -9.24
N GLN A 70 4.63 21.02 -10.11
CA GLN A 70 5.44 21.28 -11.31
C GLN A 70 4.62 21.85 -12.47
N GLY A 71 3.30 21.64 -12.50
CA GLY A 71 2.42 22.13 -13.58
C GLY A 71 1.95 23.58 -13.43
N LYS A 72 2.30 24.28 -12.34
CA LYS A 72 1.90 25.68 -12.07
C LYS A 72 2.99 26.72 -12.30
N ALA A 73 4.16 26.31 -12.77
CA ALA A 73 5.32 27.18 -12.96
C ALA A 73 5.62 27.56 -14.42
N GLU A 74 4.73 27.24 -15.37
CA GLU A 74 4.86 27.61 -16.79
C GLU A 74 3.84 28.66 -17.23
#